data_AF-A0A0M1LIE1-F1
#
_entry.id   AF-A0A0M1LIE1-F1
#
_cell.length_a   1.000
_cell.length_b   1.000
_cell.length_c   1.000
_cell.angle_alpha   90.00
_cell.angle_beta   90.00
_cell.angle_gamma   90.00
#
_symmetry.space_group_name_H-M   'P 1'
#
loop_
_entity.id
_entity.type
_entity.pdbx_description
1 polymer ?
#
loop_
_entity_poly.entity_id
_entity_poly.type
_entity_poly.pdbx_seq_one_letter_code
_entity_poly.pdbx_strand_id
1 'polypeptide(L)'
;MTGSSIIGSFLGAFVVNAYSEIMARIIKTPASMFYVPGIFPLVPGITAYRTINAIVENNYSEALNSGILTLAIGGAIVLAIMISSIIVKSLFKCSIHRNIHCKE
;
A
#
# COMPACT_ATOMS: atom_id res chain seq x y z
N MET A 1 -13.39 -14.01 -9.24
CA MET A 1 -12.61 -12.86 -9.76
C MET A 1 -11.91 -12.04 -8.67
N THR A 2 -11.90 -12.49 -7.40
CA THR A 2 -11.32 -11.77 -6.25
C THR A 2 -9.79 -11.70 -6.27
N GLY A 3 -9.10 -12.73 -6.78
CA GLY A 3 -7.63 -12.78 -6.82
C GLY A 3 -6.97 -11.66 -7.63
N SER A 4 -7.58 -11.25 -8.74
CA SER A 4 -7.02 -10.21 -9.62
C SER A 4 -7.01 -8.83 -8.95
N SER A 5 -8.09 -8.47 -8.23
CA SER A 5 -8.17 -7.18 -7.53
C SER A 5 -7.20 -7.08 -6.34
N ILE A 6 -6.96 -8.19 -5.64
CA ILE A 6 -6.02 -8.24 -4.51
C ILE A 6 -4.58 -8.03 -5.02
N ILE A 7 -4.18 -8.78 -6.05
CA ILE A 7 -2.83 -8.68 -6.64
C ILE A 7 -2.63 -7.31 -7.31
N GLY A 8 -3.66 -6.77 -7.98
CA GLY A 8 -3.60 -5.44 -8.58
C GLY A 8 -3.41 -4.34 -7.55
N SER A 9 -4.14 -4.39 -6.44
CA SER A 9 -4.00 -3.43 -5.34
C SER A 9 -2.64 -3.55 -4.63
N PHE A 10 -2.14 -4.78 -4.48
CA PHE A 10 -0.81 -5.06 -3.95
C PHE A 10 0.28 -4.41 -4.82
N LEU A 11 0.29 -4.71 -6.12
CA LEU A 11 1.28 -4.18 -7.06
C LEU A 11 1.19 -2.66 -7.17
N GLY A 12 -0.03 -2.11 -7.23
CA GLY A 12 -0.25 -0.67 -7.24
C GLY A 12 0.33 0.01 -5.99
N ALA A 13 0.01 -0.50 -4.80
CA ALA A 13 0.51 0.06 -3.55
C ALA A 13 2.03 -0.06 -3.42
N PHE A 14 2.60 -1.18 -3.88
CA PHE A 14 4.04 -1.42 -3.91
C PHE A 14 4.77 -0.36 -4.75
N VAL A 15 4.29 -0.12 -5.98
CA VAL A 15 4.88 0.83 -6.92
C VAL A 15 4.70 2.28 -6.43
N VAL A 16 3.51 2.64 -5.95
CA VAL A 16 3.23 3.98 -5.42
C VAL A 16 4.14 4.31 -4.23
N ASN A 17 4.31 3.35 -3.29
CA ASN A 17 5.17 3.56 -2.14
C ASN A 17 6.65 3.63 -2.55
N ALA A 18 7.11 2.75 -3.45
CA ALA A 18 8.48 2.76 -3.95
C ALA A 18 8.82 4.09 -4.63
N TYR A 19 7.91 4.57 -5.49
CA TYR A 19 8.05 5.85 -6.17
C TYR A 19 8.07 7.02 -5.19
N SER A 20 7.18 7.02 -4.21
CA SER A 20 7.09 8.05 -3.16
C SER A 20 8.38 8.15 -2.36
N GLU A 21 8.97 7.01 -1.99
CA GLU A 21 10.23 6.97 -1.26
C GLU A 21 11.43 7.46 -2.09
N ILE A 22 11.43 7.24 -3.41
CA ILE A 22 12.47 7.76 -4.29
C ILE A 22 12.33 9.28 -4.43
N MET A 23 11.12 9.77 -4.70
CA MET A 23 10.84 11.20 -4.89
C MET A 23 11.05 12.01 -3.60
N ALA A 24 10.71 11.46 -2.44
CA ALA A 24 10.95 12.08 -1.14
C ALA A 24 12.43 12.46 -0.91
N ARG A 25 13.36 11.63 -1.41
CA ARG A 25 14.80 11.92 -1.33
C ARG A 25 15.25 13.00 -2.30
N ILE A 26 14.67 13.03 -3.50
CA ILE A 26 14.98 14.05 -4.52
C ILE A 26 14.48 15.43 -4.05
N ILE A 27 13.26 15.49 -3.53
CA ILE A 27 12.56 16.72 -3.17
C ILE A 27 12.83 17.13 -1.70
N LYS A 28 13.50 16.28 -0.91
CA LYS A 28 13.81 16.49 0.52
C LYS A 28 12.57 16.77 1.38
N THR A 29 11.48 16.07 1.07
CA THR A 29 10.20 16.17 1.78
C THR A 29 9.80 14.82 2.35
N PRO A 30 8.93 14.78 3.39
CA PRO A 30 8.49 13.51 3.95
C PRO A 30 7.73 12.68 2.92
N ALA A 31 8.06 11.39 2.80
CA ALA A 31 7.47 10.47 1.82
C ALA A 31 5.94 10.33 1.94
N SER A 32 5.39 10.64 3.11
CA SER A 32 3.94 10.70 3.35
C SER A 32 3.20 11.67 2.44
N MET A 33 3.84 12.76 2.00
CA MET A 33 3.22 13.72 1.08
C MET A 33 2.91 13.11 -0.29
N PHE A 34 3.64 12.08 -0.71
CA PHE A 34 3.45 11.43 -2.00
C PHE A 34 2.60 10.17 -1.89
N TYR A 35 2.85 9.30 -0.90
CA TYR A 35 2.16 8.01 -0.87
C TYR A 35 0.71 8.15 -0.38
N VAL A 36 0.41 9.11 0.52
CA VAL A 36 -0.95 9.31 1.04
C VAL A 36 -1.96 9.56 -0.10
N PRO A 37 -1.81 10.59 -0.95
CA PRO A 37 -2.74 10.82 -2.07
C PRO A 37 -2.74 9.68 -3.10
N GLY A 38 -1.62 8.98 -3.28
CA GLY A 38 -1.52 7.86 -4.22
C GLY A 38 -2.25 6.59 -3.77
N ILE A 39 -2.41 6.37 -2.46
CA ILE A 39 -3.07 5.16 -1.94
C ILE A 39 -4.59 5.32 -1.82
N PHE A 40 -5.10 6.53 -1.65
CA PHE A 40 -6.55 6.80 -1.56
C PHE A 40 -7.42 6.07 -2.61
N PRO A 41 -7.11 6.13 -3.92
CA PRO A 41 -7.94 5.46 -4.93
C PRO A 41 -7.80 3.93 -4.95
N LEU A 42 -6.73 3.37 -4.36
CA LEU A 42 -6.50 1.92 -4.32
C LEU A 42 -7.32 1.25 -3.21
N VAL A 43 -7.72 2.00 -2.18
CA VAL A 43 -8.47 1.44 -1.05
C VAL A 43 -9.92 1.17 -1.48
N PRO A 44 -10.43 -0.07 -1.32
CA PRO A 44 -11.78 -0.43 -1.75
C PRO A 44 -12.84 0.10 -0.77
N GLY A 45 -13.14 1.38 -0.85
CA GLY A 45 -14.13 2.05 0.02
C GLY A 45 -15.57 1.58 -0.25
N ILE A 46 -15.94 1.36 -1.51
CA ILE A 46 -17.30 0.93 -1.86
C ILE A 46 -17.61 -0.46 -1.30
N THR A 47 -16.63 -1.36 -1.30
CA THR A 47 -16.77 -2.72 -0.78
C THR A 47 -16.88 -2.69 0.75
N ALA A 48 -16.10 -1.84 1.42
CA ALA A 48 -16.23 -1.60 2.86
C ALA A 48 -17.62 -1.08 3.24
N TYR A 49 -18.15 -0.11 2.47
CA TYR A 49 -19.49 0.40 2.68
C TYR A 49 -20.56 -0.69 2.47
N ARG A 50 -20.44 -1.50 1.40
CA ARG A 50 -21.34 -2.63 1.15
C ARG A 50 -21.34 -3.64 2.29
N THR A 51 -20.18 -3.92 2.89
CA THR A 51 -20.08 -4.78 4.08
C THR A 51 -20.91 -4.22 5.24
N ILE A 52 -20.73 -2.93 5.57
CA ILE A 52 -21.48 -2.30 6.66
C ILE A 52 -22.98 -2.32 6.37
N ASN A 53 -23.37 -2.01 5.14
CA ASN A 53 -24.78 -2.04 4.74
C ASN A 53 -25.39 -3.45 4.87
N ALA A 54 -24.67 -4.49 4.45
CA ALA A 54 -25.13 -5.88 4.58
C ALA A 54 -25.28 -6.33 6.05
N ILE A 55 -24.45 -5.79 6.96
CA ILE A 55 -24.58 -6.02 8.41
C ILE A 55 -25.88 -5.40 8.93
N VAL A 56 -26.20 -4.16 8.52
CA VAL A 56 -27.43 -3.46 8.92
C VAL A 56 -28.67 -4.18 8.40
N GLU A 57 -28.62 -4.71 7.18
CA GLU A 57 -29.70 -5.49 6.56
C GLU A 57 -29.84 -6.92 7.13
N ASN A 58 -29.09 -7.29 8.18
CA ASN A 58 -29.03 -8.65 8.74
C ASN A 58 -28.63 -9.74 7.72
N ASN A 59 -28.02 -9.36 6.59
CA ASN A 59 -27.52 -10.30 5.59
C ASN A 59 -26.05 -10.65 5.87
N TYR A 60 -25.86 -11.51 6.87
CA TYR A 60 -24.52 -11.91 7.33
C TYR A 60 -23.70 -12.66 6.28
N SER A 61 -24.35 -13.37 5.36
CA SER A 61 -23.67 -14.11 4.29
C SER A 61 -22.91 -13.17 3.36
N GLU A 62 -23.58 -12.12 2.88
CA GLU A 62 -22.95 -11.12 2.01
C GLU A 62 -21.98 -10.23 2.78
N ALA A 63 -22.29 -9.91 4.04
CA ALA A 63 -21.41 -9.14 4.92
C ALA A 63 -20.05 -9.83 5.12
N LEU A 64 -20.04 -11.14 5.40
CA LEU A 64 -18.80 -11.90 5.59
C LEU A 64 -17.99 -11.96 4.29
N ASN A 65 -18.64 -12.24 3.16
CA ASN A 65 -17.95 -12.35 1.88
C ASN A 65 -17.29 -11.01 1.47
N SER A 66 -18.06 -9.92 1.50
CA SER A 66 -17.54 -8.58 1.17
C SER A 66 -16.55 -8.07 2.23
N GLY A 67 -16.75 -8.41 3.50
CA GLY A 67 -15.87 -8.03 4.60
C GLY A 67 -14.49 -8.69 4.50
N ILE A 68 -14.44 -10.00 4.27
CA ILE A 68 -13.19 -10.74 4.06
C ILE A 68 -12.46 -10.20 2.82
N LEU A 69 -13.17 -9.91 1.73
CA LEU A 69 -12.56 -9.32 0.54
C LEU A 69 -11.92 -7.96 0.83
N THR A 70 -12.63 -7.09 1.54
CA THR A 70 -12.14 -5.75 1.92
C THR A 70 -10.90 -5.85 2.82
N LEU A 71 -10.94 -6.73 3.82
CA LEU A 71 -9.81 -6.99 4.72
C LEU A 71 -8.61 -7.58 3.98
N ALA A 72 -8.83 -8.51 3.04
CA ALA A 72 -7.77 -9.11 2.24
C ALA A 72 -7.07 -8.07 1.36
N ILE A 73 -7.82 -7.18 0.71
CA ILE A 73 -7.26 -6.08 -0.10
C ILE A 73 -6.51 -5.09 0.79
N GLY A 74 -7.11 -4.64 1.90
CA GLY A 74 -6.46 -3.72 2.84
C GLY A 74 -5.17 -4.30 3.43
N GLY A 75 -5.19 -5.58 3.83
CA GLY A 75 -4.03 -6.31 4.29
C GLY A 75 -2.95 -6.41 3.21
N ALA A 76 -3.32 -6.70 1.97
CA ALA A 76 -2.39 -6.73 0.85
C ALA A 76 -1.71 -5.37 0.60
N ILE A 77 -2.45 -4.26 0.67
CA ILE A 77 -1.90 -2.90 0.54
C ILE A 77 -0.87 -2.62 1.65
N VAL A 78 -1.20 -2.93 2.91
CA VAL A 78 -0.28 -2.71 4.04
C VAL A 78 0.99 -3.55 3.89
N LEU A 79 0.86 -4.83 3.50
CA LEU A 79 2.01 -5.71 3.25
C LEU A 79 2.87 -5.19 2.11
N ALA A 80 2.27 -4.71 1.01
CA ALA A 80 2.98 -4.13 -0.12
C ALA A 80 3.83 -2.92 0.31
N ILE A 81 3.24 -2.00 1.08
CA ILE A 81 3.95 -0.84 1.61
C ILE A 81 5.13 -1.28 2.49
N MET A 82 4.90 -2.20 3.43
CA MET A 82 5.94 -2.67 4.35
C MET A 82 7.12 -3.30 3.60
N ILE A 83 6.84 -4.17 2.63
CA ILE A 83 7.87 -4.82 1.81
C ILE A 83 8.59 -3.76 0.94
N SER A 84 7.86 -2.85 0.32
CA SER A 84 8.42 -1.78 -0.52
C SER A 84 9.38 -0.90 0.27
N SER A 85 8.97 -0.42 1.45
CA SER A 85 9.83 0.41 2.30
C SER A 85 11.09 -0.33 2.76
N ILE A 86 11.03 -1.64 3.01
CA ILE A 86 12.23 -2.43 3.36
C ILE A 86 13.18 -2.53 2.18
N ILE A 87 12.68 -2.87 0.98
CA ILE A 87 13.50 -3.01 -0.23
C ILE A 87 14.16 -1.68 -0.56
N VAL A 88 13.39 -0.61 -0.57
CA VAL A 88 13.87 0.71 -0.95
C VAL A 88 14.88 1.21 0.09
N LYS A 89 14.59 1.11 1.40
CA LYS A 89 15.59 1.42 2.44
C LYS A 89 16.85 0.56 2.35
N SER A 90 16.75 -0.73 2.03
CA SER A 90 17.91 -1.62 1.86
C SER A 90 18.80 -1.18 0.70
N LEU A 91 18.21 -0.89 -0.46
CA LEU A 91 18.92 -0.39 -1.64
C LEU A 91 19.60 0.95 -1.35
N PHE A 92 18.91 1.87 -0.68
CA PHE A 92 19.45 3.18 -0.34
C PHE A 92 20.45 3.15 0.83
N LYS A 93 20.31 2.25 1.80
CA LYS A 93 21.30 2.05 2.88
C LYS A 93 22.63 1.56 2.31
N CYS A 94 22.59 0.69 1.29
CA CYS A 94 23.79 0.29 0.54
C CYS A 94 24.40 1.47 -0.26
N SER A 95 23.55 2.31 -0.87
CA SER A 95 23.99 3.49 -1.63
C SER A 95 24.60 4.60 -0.75
N ILE A 96 24.15 4.74 0.50
CA ILE A 96 24.70 5.72 1.45
C ILE A 96 26.06 5.29 2.01
N HIS A 97 26.29 3.99 2.23
CA HIS A 97 27.59 3.49 2.67
C HIS A 97 28.69 3.67 1.61
N ARG A 98 28.33 3.58 0.32
CA ARG A 98 29.27 3.83 -0.79
C ARG A 98 29.68 5.30 -0.92
N ASN A 99 28.87 6.25 -0.44
CA ASN A 99 29.21 7.69 -0.48
C ASN A 99 30.08 8.15 0.69
N ILE A 100 30.24 7.34 1.74
CA ILE A 100 31.09 7.69 2.90
C ILE A 100 32.54 7.23 2.65
N HIS A 101 32.74 6.14 1.89
CA HIS A 101 34.06 5.54 1.66
C HIS A 101 34.91 6.22 0.56
N CYS A 102 34.41 7.29 -0.09
CA CYS A 102 35.16 8.12 -1.04
C CYS A 102 35.47 9.52 -0.49
N LYS A 103 35.31 9.73 0.82
CA LYS A 103 35.57 11.01 1.48
C LYS A 103 36.53 10.91 2.67
N GLU A 104 37.50 9.99 2.55
CA GLU A 104 38.75 10.02 3.32
C GLU A 104 39.93 10.09 2.34
#